data_AF-A0A542Z8L4-F1
#
_entry.id   AF-A0A542Z8L4-F1
#
_cell.length_a   1.000
_cell.length_b   1.000
_cell.length_c   1.000
_cell.angle_alpha   90.00
_cell.angle_beta   90.00
_cell.angle_gamma   90.00
#
_symmetry.space_group_name_H-M   'P 1'
#
loop_
_entity.id
_entity.type
_entity.pdbx_description
1 polymer ?
#
loop_
_entity_poly.entity_id
_entity_poly.type
_entity_poly.pdbx_seq_one_letter_code
_entity_poly.pdbx_strand_id
1 'polypeptide(L)'
;MTHAHEWIENPAARADSETWGCECGEFSDICHVCSEPSGSTLWICEKCLRREETLLDDVERLRNQWDERDRNREASPMAPKLVRAKSAGGESMDFEDAEGEWLAWHARWSDFMTPSAEGALVDLKRWLTWAVHNPRESGFEAYQTDMRRVRASLLRIVGLAPEKVAAQCVWCDGKVVRDRCDQRGRAYPDGLRDEVRCTGCGAQWPTEEALQTLVRQGLAGLPERAPEALVTIEQAKRVWPDVDRTTWHNWKRRDSLFKDRDREPLGVIAILVRRGGLPGRPGAPRHSREMAHSR
;
A
#
# COMPACT_ATOMS: atom_id res chain seq x y z
N MET A 1 -10.67 41.75 20.74
CA MET A 1 -9.44 42.28 21.40
C MET A 1 -8.28 41.44 20.91
N THR A 2 -7.42 42.02 20.08
CA THR A 2 -6.23 41.37 19.52
C THR A 2 -5.09 41.42 20.55
N HIS A 3 -4.54 40.28 20.92
CA HIS A 3 -3.33 40.17 21.74
C HIS A 3 -2.19 39.61 20.88
N ALA A 4 -1.00 40.19 21.01
CA ALA A 4 0.20 39.76 20.29
C ALA A 4 0.92 38.67 21.08
N HIS A 5 1.39 37.63 20.41
CA HIS A 5 2.13 36.53 21.01
C HIS A 5 3.61 36.66 20.67
N GLU A 6 4.46 36.68 21.69
CA GLU A 6 5.91 36.58 21.56
C GLU A 6 6.35 35.22 22.13
N TRP A 7 7.13 34.45 21.36
CA TRP A 7 7.48 33.05 21.65
C TRP A 7 8.94 32.94 22.07
N ILE A 8 9.21 32.13 23.10
CA ILE A 8 10.58 31.79 23.57
C ILE A 8 10.65 30.27 23.80
N GLU A 9 11.81 29.68 23.51
CA GLU A 9 12.13 28.26 23.65
C GLU A 9 11.92 27.73 25.08
N ASN A 10 11.50 26.47 25.26
CA ASN A 10 11.58 25.77 26.56
C ASN A 10 12.78 24.81 26.61
N PRO A 11 14.00 25.29 26.89
CA PRO A 11 15.17 24.44 27.14
C PRO A 11 15.12 23.72 28.50
N ALA A 12 14.04 23.90 29.26
CA ALA A 12 13.87 23.46 30.63
C ALA A 12 12.52 22.78 30.84
N ALA A 13 12.12 21.85 29.96
CA ALA A 13 10.99 20.98 30.23
C ALA A 13 11.21 20.31 31.60
N ARG A 14 10.54 20.85 32.63
CA ARG A 14 10.45 20.27 33.97
C ARG A 14 9.72 18.93 33.81
N ALA A 15 10.01 17.99 34.71
CA ALA A 15 9.48 16.63 34.68
C ALA A 15 7.93 16.51 34.60
N ASP A 16 7.21 17.61 34.76
CA ASP A 16 5.76 17.62 34.94
C ASP A 16 5.00 18.51 33.92
N SER A 17 5.63 18.93 32.80
CA SER A 17 4.92 19.57 31.69
C SER A 17 4.84 18.66 30.46
N GLU A 18 3.63 18.22 30.13
CA GLU A 18 3.31 17.36 28.98
C GLU A 18 3.36 18.12 27.65
N THR A 19 4.58 18.41 27.18
CA THR A 19 4.82 18.79 25.78
C THR A 19 4.94 17.53 24.92
N TRP A 20 4.08 17.38 23.91
CA TRP A 20 4.09 16.27 22.95
C TRP A 20 4.59 16.72 21.58
N GLY A 21 5.36 15.85 20.91
CA GLY A 21 5.94 16.10 19.59
C GLY A 21 5.37 15.19 18.49
N CYS A 22 5.33 15.72 17.26
CA CYS A 22 5.04 14.98 16.04
C CYS A 22 6.33 14.36 15.44
N GLU A 23 6.23 13.30 14.63
CA GLU A 23 7.36 12.70 13.87
C GLU A 23 8.07 13.70 12.92
N CYS A 24 7.46 14.87 12.64
CA CYS A 24 8.07 15.95 11.87
C CYS A 24 8.81 17.02 12.71
N GLY A 25 8.81 16.91 14.05
CA GLY A 25 9.65 17.74 14.93
C GLY A 25 9.11 19.08 15.41
N GLU A 26 7.80 19.33 15.37
CA GLU A 26 7.18 20.55 15.94
C GLU A 26 6.27 20.26 17.15
N PHE A 27 6.15 21.24 18.06
CA PHE A 27 5.44 21.20 19.36
C PHE A 27 4.28 22.22 19.39
N SER A 28 3.25 22.01 20.24
CA SER A 28 2.13 22.97 20.38
C SER A 28 1.51 23.06 21.79
N ASP A 29 1.17 24.28 22.22
CA ASP A 29 0.44 24.61 23.48
C ASP A 29 -0.95 25.23 23.17
N ILE A 30 -2.00 24.86 23.91
CA ILE A 30 -3.38 25.41 23.78
C ILE A 30 -3.52 26.71 24.60
N CYS A 31 -4.31 27.69 24.12
CA CYS A 31 -4.66 28.88 24.90
C CYS A 31 -5.63 28.54 26.05
N HIS A 32 -5.19 28.67 27.30
CA HIS A 32 -6.00 28.34 28.49
C HIS A 32 -7.22 29.26 28.74
N VAL A 33 -7.33 30.39 28.03
CA VAL A 33 -8.41 31.38 28.26
C VAL A 33 -9.59 31.15 27.32
N CYS A 34 -9.35 30.93 26.03
CA CYS A 34 -10.40 30.73 25.04
C CYS A 34 -10.49 29.29 24.51
N SER A 35 -9.53 28.42 24.87
CA SER A 35 -9.37 27.08 24.30
C SER A 35 -9.26 27.07 22.77
N GLU A 36 -9.02 28.23 22.13
CA GLU A 36 -8.81 28.30 20.69
C GLU A 36 -7.35 27.99 20.35
N PRO A 37 -7.10 27.22 19.28
CA PRO A 37 -5.76 27.03 18.75
C PRO A 37 -5.25 28.37 18.17
N SER A 38 -4.18 28.92 18.74
CA SER A 38 -3.47 30.04 18.13
C SER A 38 -2.81 29.59 16.82
N GLY A 39 -2.70 30.45 15.81
CA GLY A 39 -2.45 30.09 14.40
C GLY A 39 -1.20 29.24 14.05
N SER A 40 -0.36 28.85 15.01
CA SER A 40 0.73 27.87 14.87
C SER A 40 0.48 26.51 15.57
N THR A 41 -0.68 26.33 16.21
CA THR A 41 -1.05 25.17 17.05
C THR A 41 -2.11 24.29 16.40
N LEU A 42 -2.17 24.25 15.07
CA LEU A 42 -3.01 23.28 14.38
C LEU A 42 -2.46 21.88 14.64
N TRP A 43 -3.30 20.98 15.18
CA TRP A 43 -2.96 19.55 15.34
C TRP A 43 -2.74 18.85 13.99
N ILE A 44 -3.00 19.57 12.89
CA ILE A 44 -2.72 19.17 11.53
C ILE A 44 -1.91 20.27 10.84
N CYS A 45 -0.76 19.94 10.26
CA CYS A 45 -0.03 20.91 9.45
C CYS A 45 -0.81 21.21 8.16
N GLU A 46 -0.59 22.38 7.56
CA GLU A 46 -1.29 22.81 6.34
C GLU A 46 -1.18 21.77 5.21
N LYS A 47 -0.03 21.10 5.09
CA LYS A 47 0.17 20.04 4.10
C LYS A 47 -0.74 18.83 4.34
N CYS A 48 -0.95 18.45 5.59
CA CYS A 48 -1.86 17.36 5.96
C CYS A 48 -3.33 17.77 5.79
N LEU A 49 -3.69 19.02 6.14
CA LEU A 49 -5.03 19.53 5.91
C LEU A 49 -5.37 19.54 4.42
N ARG A 50 -4.49 20.08 3.58
CA ARG A 50 -4.64 20.05 2.11
C ARG A 50 -4.74 18.64 1.56
N ARG A 51 -4.09 17.65 2.18
CA ARG A 51 -4.21 16.22 1.78
C ARG A 51 -5.61 15.68 2.07
N GLU A 52 -6.17 15.98 3.23
CA GLU A 52 -7.54 15.57 3.58
C GLU A 52 -8.59 16.31 2.73
N GLU A 53 -8.40 17.60 2.45
CA GLU A 53 -9.25 18.33 1.50
C GLU A 53 -9.18 17.73 0.09
N THR A 54 -7.98 17.34 -0.37
CA THR A 54 -7.79 16.67 -1.66
C THR A 54 -8.48 15.30 -1.68
N LEU A 55 -8.47 14.57 -0.56
CA LEU A 55 -9.19 13.30 -0.42
C LEU A 55 -10.70 13.51 -0.60
N LEU A 56 -11.28 14.54 0.03
CA LEU A 56 -12.68 14.92 -0.14
C LEU A 56 -13.00 15.33 -1.60
N ASP A 57 -12.15 16.14 -2.23
CA ASP A 57 -12.30 16.50 -3.65
C ASP A 57 -12.26 15.29 -4.57
N ASP A 58 -11.39 14.32 -4.25
CA ASP A 58 -11.30 13.08 -4.99
C ASP A 58 -12.57 12.24 -4.85
N VAL A 59 -13.13 12.14 -3.64
CA VAL A 59 -14.40 11.42 -3.38
C VAL A 59 -15.55 12.05 -4.15
N GLU A 60 -15.76 13.36 -4.02
CA GLU A 60 -16.80 14.10 -4.73
C GLU A 60 -16.66 13.92 -6.25
N ARG A 61 -15.46 14.09 -6.78
CA ARG A 61 -15.22 13.94 -8.23
C ARG A 61 -15.54 12.53 -8.70
N LEU A 62 -15.12 11.50 -7.96
CA LEU A 62 -15.40 10.12 -8.32
C LEU A 62 -16.91 9.79 -8.24
N ARG A 63 -17.63 10.37 -7.27
CA ARG A 63 -19.11 10.29 -7.23
C ARG A 63 -19.71 10.89 -8.50
N ASN A 64 -19.34 12.13 -8.83
CA ASN A 64 -19.89 12.81 -10.00
C ASN A 64 -19.58 12.08 -11.32
N GLN A 65 -18.41 11.43 -11.42
CA GLN A 65 -18.07 10.56 -12.56
C GLN A 65 -18.96 9.32 -12.64
N TRP A 66 -19.34 8.72 -11.51
CA TRP A 66 -20.29 7.62 -11.49
C TRP A 66 -21.68 8.09 -11.94
N ASP A 67 -22.18 9.19 -11.40
CA ASP A 67 -23.50 9.73 -11.74
C ASP A 67 -23.62 10.07 -13.23
N GLU A 68 -22.55 10.58 -13.84
CA GLU A 68 -22.52 10.80 -15.29
C GLU A 68 -22.56 9.47 -16.07
N ARG A 69 -21.84 8.44 -15.62
CA ARG A 69 -21.84 7.12 -16.29
C ARG A 69 -23.17 6.40 -16.14
N ASP A 70 -23.81 6.50 -14.98
CA ASP A 70 -25.09 5.85 -14.74
C ASP A 70 -26.20 6.53 -15.54
N ARG A 71 -26.25 7.86 -15.57
CA ARG A 71 -27.14 8.61 -16.47
C ARG A 71 -26.94 8.25 -17.95
N ASN A 72 -25.69 8.12 -18.38
CA ASN A 72 -25.37 7.70 -19.75
C ASN A 72 -25.78 6.24 -20.04
N ARG A 73 -25.77 5.37 -19.03
CA ARG A 73 -26.22 3.98 -19.13
C ARG A 73 -27.74 3.88 -19.20
N GLU A 74 -28.47 4.65 -18.42
CA GLU A 74 -29.93 4.74 -18.52
C GLU A 74 -30.36 5.28 -19.89
N ALA A 75 -29.62 6.25 -20.43
CA ALA A 75 -29.84 6.79 -21.77
C ALA A 75 -29.49 5.78 -22.90
N SER A 76 -28.71 4.73 -22.63
CA SER A 76 -28.27 3.74 -23.62
C SER A 76 -28.52 2.29 -23.16
N PRO A 77 -29.70 1.71 -23.49
CA PRO A 77 -30.12 0.39 -23.00
C PRO A 77 -29.20 -0.79 -23.37
N MET A 78 -28.29 -0.60 -24.32
CA MET A 78 -27.35 -1.63 -24.79
C MET A 78 -25.96 -1.53 -24.15
N ALA A 79 -25.73 -0.61 -23.21
CA ALA A 79 -24.45 -0.51 -22.53
C ALA A 79 -24.17 -1.81 -21.73
N PRO A 80 -22.98 -2.43 -21.90
CA PRO A 80 -22.64 -3.65 -21.20
C PRO A 80 -22.76 -3.44 -19.69
N LYS A 81 -23.50 -4.32 -19.00
CA LYS A 81 -23.59 -4.28 -17.54
C LYS A 81 -22.18 -4.44 -16.98
N LEU A 82 -21.67 -3.43 -16.29
CA LEU A 82 -20.44 -3.55 -15.51
C LEU A 82 -20.57 -4.77 -14.62
N VAL A 83 -19.71 -5.77 -14.84
CA VAL A 83 -19.67 -6.98 -14.03
C VAL A 83 -19.30 -6.52 -12.63
N ARG A 84 -20.23 -6.67 -11.66
CA ARG A 84 -19.98 -6.44 -10.24
C ARG A 84 -18.70 -7.22 -9.90
N ALA A 85 -17.60 -6.50 -9.67
CA ALA A 85 -16.33 -7.14 -9.40
C ALA A 85 -16.46 -7.89 -8.08
N LYS A 86 -16.61 -9.22 -8.12
CA LYS A 86 -16.62 -10.06 -6.93
C LYS A 86 -15.26 -9.91 -6.22
N SER A 87 -15.23 -9.20 -5.11
CA SER A 87 -14.08 -9.23 -4.20
C SER A 87 -13.99 -10.62 -3.58
N ALA A 88 -12.80 -11.22 -3.64
CA ALA A 88 -12.52 -12.43 -2.89
C ALA A 88 -12.38 -12.07 -1.39
N GLY A 89 -13.46 -12.22 -0.62
CA GLY A 89 -13.41 -12.31 0.84
C GLY A 89 -13.44 -11.02 1.66
N GLY A 90 -13.76 -9.87 1.06
CA GLY A 90 -14.04 -8.63 1.80
C GLY A 90 -15.39 -8.08 1.38
N GLU A 91 -16.20 -7.63 2.35
CA GLU A 91 -17.49 -6.98 2.13
C GLU A 91 -17.32 -5.89 1.05
N SER A 92 -17.95 -6.12 -0.10
CA SER A 92 -17.80 -5.23 -1.25
C SER A 92 -18.74 -4.06 -1.06
N MET A 93 -18.24 -2.96 -0.54
CA MET A 93 -18.91 -1.66 -0.57
C MET A 93 -19.26 -1.31 -2.02
N ASP A 94 -20.55 -1.17 -2.33
CA ASP A 94 -21.02 -0.66 -3.61
C ASP A 94 -21.18 0.87 -3.58
N PHE A 95 -21.87 1.44 -4.58
CA PHE A 95 -21.99 2.89 -4.68
C PHE A 95 -22.92 3.47 -3.61
N GLU A 96 -24.05 2.82 -3.36
CA GLU A 96 -25.02 3.27 -2.35
C GLU A 96 -24.37 3.22 -0.96
N ASP A 97 -23.60 2.17 -0.68
CA ASP A 97 -22.81 2.06 0.56
C ASP A 97 -21.77 3.19 0.68
N ALA A 98 -21.04 3.47 -0.41
CA ALA A 98 -19.98 4.49 -0.42
C ALA A 98 -20.54 5.91 -0.26
N GLU A 99 -21.66 6.22 -0.91
CA GLU A 99 -22.35 7.48 -0.77
C GLU A 99 -23.00 7.62 0.62
N GLY A 100 -23.65 6.56 1.10
CA GLY A 100 -24.23 6.52 2.44
C GLY A 100 -23.20 6.78 3.53
N GLU A 101 -22.00 6.17 3.44
CA GLU A 101 -20.91 6.41 4.39
C GLU A 101 -20.44 7.87 4.37
N TRP A 102 -20.28 8.48 3.19
CA TRP A 102 -19.89 9.89 3.08
C TRP A 102 -20.95 10.85 3.64
N LEU A 103 -22.22 10.64 3.32
CA LEU A 103 -23.32 11.44 3.86
C LEU A 103 -23.52 11.23 5.36
N ALA A 104 -23.23 10.03 5.89
CA ALA A 104 -23.26 9.76 7.32
C ALA A 104 -22.24 10.62 8.08
N TRP A 105 -21.04 10.84 7.52
CA TRP A 105 -20.06 11.75 8.11
C TRP A 105 -20.50 13.21 8.08
N HIS A 106 -21.12 13.66 6.99
CA HIS A 106 -21.71 15.00 6.92
C HIS A 106 -22.82 15.19 7.96
N ALA A 107 -23.75 14.23 8.08
CA ALA A 107 -24.80 14.25 9.09
C ALA A 107 -24.24 14.28 10.52
N ARG A 108 -23.25 13.43 10.82
CA ARG A 108 -22.64 13.34 12.13
C ARG A 108 -21.99 14.64 12.58
N TRP A 109 -21.27 15.33 11.71
CA TRP A 109 -20.64 16.61 12.06
C TRP A 109 -21.64 17.78 12.08
N SER A 110 -22.76 17.65 11.37
CA SER A 110 -23.86 18.63 11.43
C SER A 110 -24.54 18.70 12.80
N ASP A 111 -24.42 17.66 13.63
CA ASP A 111 -24.90 17.68 15.02
C ASP A 111 -24.12 18.70 15.89
N PHE A 112 -22.89 19.03 15.49
CA PHE A 112 -22.00 19.95 16.21
C PHE A 112 -21.89 21.32 15.55
N MET A 113 -22.14 21.40 14.25
CA MET A 113 -21.87 22.58 13.43
C MET A 113 -23.05 22.89 12.50
N THR A 114 -23.33 24.17 12.26
CA THR A 114 -24.44 24.55 11.37
C THR A 114 -24.11 24.21 9.90
N PRO A 115 -24.91 23.35 9.24
CA PRO A 115 -24.70 23.02 7.83
C PRO A 115 -24.87 24.25 6.94
N SER A 116 -24.11 24.32 5.86
CA SER A 116 -24.25 25.37 4.86
C SER A 116 -25.26 24.97 3.78
N ALA A 117 -25.77 25.97 3.06
CA ALA A 117 -26.58 25.73 1.87
C ALA A 117 -25.74 25.25 0.66
N GLU A 118 -24.41 25.21 0.78
CA GLU A 118 -23.48 24.91 -0.31
C GLU A 118 -23.22 23.40 -0.49
N GLY A 119 -23.69 22.58 0.45
CA GLY A 119 -23.70 21.12 0.35
C GLY A 119 -22.59 20.42 1.16
N ALA A 120 -22.64 19.08 1.14
CA ALA A 120 -21.86 18.23 2.04
C ALA A 120 -20.35 18.38 1.90
N LEU A 121 -19.82 18.55 0.68
CA LEU A 121 -18.38 18.72 0.47
C LEU A 121 -17.84 19.99 1.15
N VAL A 122 -18.54 21.11 0.95
CA VAL A 122 -18.12 22.40 1.51
C VAL A 122 -18.16 22.34 3.03
N ASP A 123 -19.22 21.73 3.58
CA ASP A 123 -19.37 21.54 5.02
C ASP A 123 -18.24 20.69 5.60
N LEU A 124 -17.98 19.50 5.03
CA LEU A 124 -16.93 18.61 5.51
C LEU A 124 -15.55 19.27 5.45
N LYS A 125 -15.23 19.97 4.36
CA LYS A 125 -13.96 20.72 4.25
C LYS A 125 -13.83 21.80 5.31
N ARG A 126 -14.88 22.60 5.49
CA ARG A 126 -14.93 23.65 6.51
C ARG A 126 -14.75 23.09 7.92
N TRP A 127 -15.24 21.88 8.19
CA TRP A 127 -15.19 21.25 9.50
C TRP A 127 -13.96 20.39 9.74
N LEU A 128 -13.10 20.13 8.75
CA LEU A 128 -11.88 19.34 8.91
C LEU A 128 -10.99 19.86 10.04
N THR A 129 -10.77 21.17 10.10
CA THR A 129 -9.96 21.80 11.16
C THR A 129 -10.56 21.54 12.53
N TRP A 130 -11.87 21.75 12.69
CA TRP A 130 -12.57 21.44 13.94
C TRP A 130 -12.45 19.95 14.30
N ALA A 131 -12.67 19.06 13.33
CA ALA A 131 -12.67 17.62 13.55
C ALA A 131 -11.31 17.12 14.05
N VAL A 132 -10.22 17.62 13.45
CA VAL A 132 -8.84 17.35 13.87
C VAL A 132 -8.59 17.76 15.31
N HIS A 133 -9.12 18.90 15.75
CA HIS A 133 -8.94 19.42 17.10
C HIS A 133 -9.82 18.73 18.14
N ASN A 134 -10.84 17.98 17.72
CA ASN A 134 -11.79 17.30 18.60
C ASN A 134 -11.91 15.82 18.18
N PRO A 135 -10.81 15.03 18.16
CA PRO A 135 -10.80 13.71 17.52
C PRO A 135 -11.73 12.69 18.20
N ARG A 136 -12.05 12.88 19.49
CA ARG A 136 -12.95 12.00 20.25
C ARG A 136 -14.41 12.26 19.90
N GLU A 137 -14.80 13.53 19.82
CA GLU A 137 -16.15 13.99 19.51
C GLU A 137 -16.45 13.84 18.02
N SER A 138 -15.49 14.23 17.18
CA SER A 138 -15.61 14.19 15.73
C SER A 138 -15.42 12.79 15.16
N GLY A 139 -14.75 11.88 15.87
CA GLY A 139 -14.38 10.56 15.33
C GLY A 139 -13.37 10.63 14.18
N PHE A 140 -12.50 11.64 14.16
CA PHE A 140 -11.62 11.96 13.02
C PHE A 140 -10.78 10.77 12.50
N GLU A 141 -10.28 9.90 13.37
CA GLU A 141 -9.49 8.72 12.96
C GLU A 141 -10.32 7.69 12.17
N ALA A 142 -11.57 7.47 12.62
CA ALA A 142 -12.51 6.62 11.91
C ALA A 142 -12.87 7.26 10.55
N TYR A 143 -13.16 8.56 10.55
CA TYR A 143 -13.41 9.34 9.34
C TYR A 143 -12.29 9.18 8.30
N GLN A 144 -11.02 9.32 8.71
CA GLN A 144 -9.88 9.15 7.80
C GLN A 144 -9.81 7.75 7.20
N THR A 145 -10.11 6.72 8.00
CA THR A 145 -10.13 5.33 7.55
C THR A 145 -11.27 5.09 6.56
N ASP A 146 -12.45 5.58 6.90
CA ASP A 146 -13.67 5.44 6.10
C ASP A 146 -13.58 6.21 4.78
N MET A 147 -13.07 7.45 4.77
CA MET A 147 -12.92 8.23 3.53
C MET A 147 -11.92 7.61 2.56
N ARG A 148 -10.83 7.00 3.05
CA ARG A 148 -9.90 6.25 2.21
C ARG A 148 -10.55 4.98 1.64
N ARG A 149 -11.39 4.31 2.43
CA ARG A 149 -12.19 3.16 1.99
C ARG A 149 -13.22 3.57 0.93
N VAL A 150 -13.98 4.63 1.16
CA VAL A 150 -14.94 5.22 0.21
C VAL A 150 -14.25 5.56 -1.10
N ARG A 151 -13.13 6.31 -1.07
CA ARG A 151 -12.35 6.62 -2.27
C ARG A 151 -11.89 5.37 -3.02
N ALA A 152 -11.38 4.36 -2.30
CA ALA A 152 -10.93 3.11 -2.92
C ALA A 152 -12.09 2.30 -3.54
N SER A 153 -13.28 2.33 -2.93
CA SER A 153 -14.50 1.72 -3.48
C SER A 153 -14.96 2.47 -4.72
N LEU A 154 -15.06 3.79 -4.67
CA LEU A 154 -15.45 4.61 -5.82
C LEU A 154 -14.48 4.42 -6.99
N LEU A 155 -13.16 4.41 -6.77
CA LEU A 155 -12.17 4.09 -7.82
C LEU A 155 -12.45 2.74 -8.50
N ARG A 156 -12.83 1.70 -7.73
CA ARG A 156 -13.19 0.38 -8.29
C ARG A 156 -14.48 0.47 -9.11
N ILE A 157 -15.49 1.13 -8.57
CA ILE A 157 -16.80 1.31 -9.19
C ILE A 157 -16.67 2.05 -10.53
N VAL A 158 -15.86 3.11 -10.59
CA VAL A 158 -15.59 3.85 -11.84
C VAL A 158 -14.51 3.20 -12.71
N GLY A 159 -13.99 2.02 -12.36
CA GLY A 159 -12.99 1.30 -13.17
C GLY A 159 -11.62 1.97 -13.26
N LEU A 160 -11.29 2.84 -12.30
CA LEU A 160 -9.99 3.52 -12.16
C LEU A 160 -9.11 2.91 -11.07
N ALA A 161 -9.57 1.84 -10.41
CA ALA A 161 -8.77 1.16 -9.41
C ALA A 161 -7.45 0.64 -10.01
N PRO A 162 -6.35 0.74 -9.23
CA PRO A 162 -5.05 0.28 -9.69
C PRO A 162 -5.05 -1.25 -9.86
N GLU A 163 -4.32 -1.72 -10.86
CA GLU A 163 -4.20 -3.14 -11.19
C GLU A 163 -3.05 -3.77 -10.41
N LYS A 164 -3.30 -4.90 -9.74
CA LYS A 164 -2.27 -5.59 -8.97
C LYS A 164 -1.27 -6.27 -9.90
N VAL A 165 0.01 -6.07 -9.63
CA VAL A 165 1.12 -6.75 -10.30
C VAL A 165 1.49 -7.99 -9.49
N ALA A 166 1.83 -9.10 -10.15
CA ALA A 166 2.23 -10.35 -9.50
C ALA A 166 3.68 -10.30 -8.96
N ALA A 167 4.05 -9.17 -8.34
CA ALA A 167 5.36 -8.90 -7.77
C ALA A 167 5.23 -8.16 -6.43
N GLN A 168 6.22 -8.35 -5.57
CA GLN A 168 6.38 -7.62 -4.31
C GLN A 168 7.47 -6.57 -4.47
N CYS A 169 7.40 -5.51 -3.67
CA CYS A 169 8.44 -4.50 -3.63
C CYS A 169 9.74 -5.09 -3.05
N VAL A 170 10.85 -4.89 -3.75
CA VAL A 170 12.18 -5.35 -3.32
C VAL A 170 12.70 -4.67 -2.05
N TRP A 171 12.09 -3.55 -1.62
CA TRP A 171 12.57 -2.76 -0.49
C TRP A 171 11.73 -2.93 0.79
N CYS A 172 10.40 -3.00 0.67
CA CYS A 172 9.51 -3.10 1.83
C CYS A 172 8.53 -4.28 1.79
N ASP A 173 8.66 -5.19 0.82
CA ASP A 173 7.73 -6.31 0.57
C ASP A 173 6.27 -5.90 0.31
N GLY A 174 6.01 -4.60 0.14
CA GLY A 174 4.70 -4.04 -0.13
C GLY A 174 4.14 -4.46 -1.50
N LYS A 175 2.81 -4.37 -1.62
CA LYS A 175 2.08 -4.68 -2.87
C LYS A 175 2.50 -3.72 -3.97
N VAL A 176 2.66 -4.25 -5.18
CA VAL A 176 2.96 -3.47 -6.38
C VAL A 176 1.72 -3.39 -7.27
N VAL A 177 1.48 -2.21 -7.82
CA VAL A 177 0.33 -1.93 -8.67
C VAL A 177 0.71 -1.13 -9.92
N ARG A 178 -0.13 -1.19 -10.95
CA ARG A 178 -0.15 -0.27 -12.09
C ARG A 178 -1.34 0.66 -11.95
N ASP A 179 -1.09 1.95 -12.03
CA ASP A 179 -2.13 2.96 -11.83
C ASP A 179 -2.88 3.23 -13.15
N ARG A 180 -4.22 3.31 -13.09
CA ARG A 180 -5.11 3.73 -14.21
C ARG A 180 -5.43 5.22 -14.19
N CYS A 181 -5.08 5.87 -13.09
CA CYS A 181 -5.31 7.28 -12.86
C CYS A 181 -4.14 7.90 -12.11
N ASP A 182 -4.03 9.23 -12.14
CA ASP A 182 -3.07 9.97 -11.33
C ASP A 182 -3.41 9.92 -9.82
N GLN A 183 -2.57 10.54 -9.00
CA GLN A 183 -2.79 10.63 -7.56
C GLN A 183 -4.08 11.38 -7.19
N ARG A 184 -4.59 12.18 -8.12
CA ARG A 184 -5.85 12.92 -8.03
C ARG A 184 -6.95 12.17 -8.78
N GLY A 185 -6.92 10.84 -8.89
CA GLY A 185 -7.99 10.04 -9.49
C GLY A 185 -8.42 10.43 -10.91
N ARG A 186 -7.59 11.13 -11.69
CA ARG A 186 -7.88 11.46 -13.10
C ARG A 186 -7.35 10.34 -13.98
N ALA A 187 -8.21 9.78 -14.83
CA ALA A 187 -7.81 8.73 -15.75
C ALA A 187 -6.64 9.17 -16.63
N TYR A 188 -5.67 8.29 -16.84
CA TYR A 188 -4.65 8.55 -17.85
C TYR A 188 -5.25 8.41 -19.26
N PRO A 189 -4.79 9.21 -20.24
CA PRO A 189 -5.29 9.13 -21.62
C PRO A 189 -5.13 7.74 -22.23
N ASP A 190 -4.00 7.08 -21.94
CA ASP A 190 -3.67 5.74 -22.45
C ASP A 190 -4.24 4.60 -21.57
N GLY A 191 -4.96 4.96 -20.50
CA GLY A 191 -5.52 4.01 -19.54
C GLY A 191 -4.51 3.50 -18.51
N LEU A 192 -4.09 2.24 -18.63
CA LEU A 192 -3.19 1.61 -17.65
C LEU A 192 -1.74 2.02 -17.93
N ARG A 193 -1.04 2.57 -16.93
CA ARG A 193 0.39 2.89 -17.05
C ARG A 193 1.24 1.62 -17.07
N ASP A 194 2.32 1.65 -17.84
CA ASP A 194 3.38 0.63 -17.78
C ASP A 194 4.20 0.73 -16.49
N GLU A 195 4.34 1.94 -15.94
CA GLU A 195 5.01 2.18 -14.67
C GLU A 195 4.31 1.42 -13.54
N VAL A 196 5.10 0.68 -12.78
CA VAL A 196 4.65 -0.04 -11.59
C VAL A 196 5.11 0.69 -10.34
N ARG A 197 4.24 0.76 -9.32
CA ARG A 197 4.50 1.46 -8.07
C ARG A 197 4.20 0.60 -6.85
N CYS A 198 5.04 0.69 -5.82
CA CYS A 198 4.76 0.08 -4.52
C CYS A 198 3.76 0.94 -3.72
N THR A 199 2.73 0.31 -3.17
CA THR A 199 1.75 0.99 -2.30
C THR A 199 2.27 1.23 -0.89
N GLY A 200 3.38 0.61 -0.48
CA GLY A 200 3.99 0.77 0.84
C GLY A 200 5.02 1.90 0.87
N CYS A 201 6.16 1.73 0.20
CA CYS A 201 7.26 2.71 0.23
C CYS A 201 7.21 3.75 -0.90
N GLY A 202 6.26 3.67 -1.83
CA GLY A 202 6.14 4.63 -2.94
C GLY A 202 7.14 4.46 -4.08
N ALA A 203 8.04 3.48 -3.99
CA ALA A 203 8.93 3.03 -5.05
C ALA A 203 8.27 2.92 -6.42
N GLN A 204 8.96 3.37 -7.47
CA GLN A 204 8.49 3.31 -8.85
C GLN A 204 9.50 2.60 -9.74
N TRP A 205 8.99 1.87 -10.73
CA TRP A 205 9.79 1.23 -11.77
C TRP A 205 9.14 1.47 -13.14
N PRO A 206 9.93 1.80 -14.18
CA PRO A 206 9.37 2.16 -15.49
C PRO A 206 8.46 1.10 -16.11
N THR A 207 8.75 -0.18 -15.87
CA THR A 207 7.95 -1.31 -16.32
C THR A 207 7.94 -2.45 -15.30
N GLU A 208 7.02 -3.40 -15.44
CA GLU A 208 7.00 -4.64 -14.66
C GLU A 208 8.29 -5.45 -14.85
N GLU A 209 8.83 -5.51 -16.07
CA GLU A 209 10.07 -6.24 -16.39
C GLU A 209 11.28 -5.63 -15.68
N ALA A 210 11.33 -4.30 -15.54
CA ALA A 210 12.38 -3.62 -14.79
C ALA A 210 12.35 -4.06 -13.31
N LEU A 211 11.15 -4.09 -12.70
CA LEU A 211 10.97 -4.62 -11.35
C LEU A 211 11.38 -6.10 -11.26
N GLN A 212 10.93 -6.97 -12.16
CA GLN A 212 11.28 -8.39 -12.15
C GLN A 212 12.78 -8.63 -12.32
N THR A 213 13.47 -7.77 -13.07
CA THR A 213 14.92 -7.82 -13.21
C THR A 213 15.62 -7.47 -11.90
N LEU A 214 15.17 -6.43 -11.20
CA LEU A 214 15.68 -6.08 -9.87
C LEU A 214 15.38 -7.16 -8.82
N VAL A 215 14.18 -7.74 -8.82
CA VAL A 215 13.84 -8.87 -7.95
C VAL A 215 14.80 -10.04 -8.18
N ARG A 216 15.03 -10.41 -9.46
CA ARG A 216 15.97 -11.49 -9.81
C ARG A 216 17.41 -11.19 -9.38
N GLN A 217 17.91 -9.98 -9.60
CA GLN A 217 19.25 -9.57 -9.17
C GLN A 217 19.39 -9.57 -7.64
N GLY A 218 18.38 -9.08 -6.93
CA GLY A 218 18.32 -9.11 -5.47
C GLY A 218 18.41 -10.53 -4.95
N LEU A 219 17.54 -11.42 -5.44
CA LEU A 219 17.50 -12.82 -5.03
C LEU A 219 18.76 -13.60 -5.43
N ALA A 220 19.34 -13.35 -6.61
CA ALA A 220 20.57 -14.01 -7.06
C ALA A 220 21.79 -13.66 -6.19
N GLY A 221 21.83 -12.45 -5.61
CA GLY A 221 22.90 -12.04 -4.71
C GLY A 221 22.62 -12.30 -3.22
N LEU A 222 21.47 -12.86 -2.85
CA LEU A 222 21.17 -13.23 -1.46
C LEU A 222 22.15 -14.26 -0.90
N PRO A 223 22.56 -15.33 -1.62
CA PRO A 223 23.48 -16.33 -1.07
C PRO A 223 24.82 -15.77 -0.61
N GLU A 224 25.28 -14.66 -1.21
CA GLU A 224 26.55 -14.00 -0.84
C GLU A 224 26.38 -12.96 0.27
N ARG A 225 25.26 -12.23 0.28
CA ARG A 225 25.03 -11.09 1.19
C ARG A 225 24.33 -11.48 2.49
N ALA A 226 23.46 -12.48 2.43
CA ALA A 226 22.64 -12.94 3.55
C ALA A 226 22.33 -14.45 3.35
N PRO A 227 23.32 -15.34 3.56
CA PRO A 227 23.16 -16.78 3.33
C PRO A 227 22.09 -17.43 4.22
N GLU A 228 21.73 -16.80 5.33
CA GLU A 228 20.65 -17.17 6.24
C GLU A 228 19.27 -16.64 5.83
N ALA A 229 19.21 -15.76 4.81
CA ALA A 229 17.96 -15.20 4.35
C ALA A 229 17.05 -16.29 3.80
N LEU A 230 15.84 -16.31 4.33
CA LEU A 230 14.85 -17.27 3.94
C LEU A 230 14.05 -16.76 2.74
N VAL A 231 13.86 -17.61 1.74
CA VAL A 231 13.09 -17.29 0.53
C VAL A 231 11.94 -18.28 0.36
N THR A 232 10.82 -17.79 -0.17
CA THR A 232 9.71 -18.65 -0.56
C THR A 232 10.09 -19.49 -1.79
N ILE A 233 9.41 -20.63 -1.98
CA ILE A 233 9.61 -21.48 -3.16
C ILE A 233 9.39 -20.70 -4.46
N GLU A 234 8.37 -19.84 -4.48
CA GLU A 234 8.05 -19.05 -5.66
C GLU A 234 9.13 -18.01 -5.97
N GLN A 235 9.75 -17.41 -4.95
CA GLN A 235 10.94 -16.56 -5.14
C GLN A 235 12.13 -17.38 -5.65
N ALA A 236 12.38 -18.56 -5.09
CA ALA A 236 13.50 -19.41 -5.49
C ALA A 236 13.38 -19.89 -6.95
N LYS A 237 12.16 -20.23 -7.41
CA LYS A 237 11.87 -20.56 -8.83
C LYS A 237 12.19 -19.42 -9.79
N ARG A 238 12.09 -18.16 -9.36
CA ARG A 238 12.44 -17.00 -10.20
C ARG A 238 13.94 -16.85 -10.39
N VAL A 239 14.76 -17.34 -9.45
CA VAL A 239 16.23 -17.31 -9.53
C VAL A 239 16.76 -18.48 -10.35
N TRP A 240 16.18 -19.66 -10.14
CA TRP A 240 16.62 -20.91 -10.77
C TRP A 240 15.50 -21.52 -11.61
N PRO A 241 15.14 -20.89 -12.75
CA PRO A 241 14.05 -21.36 -13.60
C PRO A 241 14.33 -22.74 -14.22
N ASP A 242 15.61 -23.09 -14.38
CA ASP A 242 16.06 -24.35 -15.00
C ASP A 242 16.07 -25.54 -14.03
N VAL A 243 15.79 -25.33 -12.73
CA VAL A 243 15.71 -26.42 -11.76
C VAL A 243 14.41 -27.21 -11.99
N ASP A 244 14.57 -28.51 -12.22
CA ASP A 244 13.45 -29.38 -12.52
C ASP A 244 12.45 -29.51 -11.36
N ARG A 245 11.20 -29.81 -11.70
CA ARG A 245 10.10 -29.93 -10.72
C ARG A 245 10.36 -31.00 -9.65
N THR A 246 11.05 -32.08 -9.99
CA THR A 246 11.37 -33.18 -9.06
C THR A 246 12.37 -32.70 -8.01
N THR A 247 13.36 -31.91 -8.42
CA THR A 247 14.32 -31.29 -7.51
C THR A 247 13.64 -30.34 -6.53
N TRP A 248 12.72 -29.47 -6.99
CA TRP A 248 11.90 -28.64 -6.09
C TRP A 248 11.10 -29.45 -5.07
N HIS A 249 10.44 -30.54 -5.51
CA HIS A 249 9.71 -31.42 -4.62
C HIS A 249 10.61 -32.09 -3.59
N ASN A 250 11.79 -32.56 -4.01
CA ASN A 250 12.77 -33.16 -3.10
C ASN A 250 13.28 -32.16 -2.06
N TRP A 251 13.56 -30.92 -2.45
CA TRP A 251 13.98 -29.87 -1.50
C TRP A 251 12.87 -29.54 -0.49
N LYS A 252 11.64 -29.35 -0.96
CA LYS A 252 10.48 -29.12 -0.08
C LYS A 252 10.28 -30.27 0.91
N ARG A 253 10.44 -31.52 0.45
CA ARG A 253 10.32 -32.71 1.29
C ARG A 253 11.47 -32.83 2.31
N ARG A 254 12.70 -32.47 1.93
CA ARG A 254 13.84 -32.44 2.86
C ARG A 254 13.66 -31.39 3.95
N ASP A 255 13.16 -30.21 3.61
CA ASP A 255 12.83 -29.17 4.57
C ASP A 255 11.75 -29.63 5.58
N SER A 256 10.72 -30.36 5.12
CA SER A 256 9.75 -30.98 6.03
C SER A 256 10.34 -32.06 6.94
N LEU A 257 11.44 -32.71 6.57
CA LEU A 257 12.13 -33.68 7.45
C LEU A 257 12.94 -33.00 8.57
N PHE A 258 13.25 -31.71 8.44
CA PHE A 258 13.89 -30.93 9.51
C PHE A 258 12.89 -30.28 10.48
N LYS A 259 11.60 -30.23 10.12
CA LYS A 259 10.53 -29.67 10.97
C LYS A 259 10.15 -30.55 12.17
N ASP A 260 10.54 -31.82 12.18
CA ASP A 260 10.34 -32.72 13.34
C ASP A 260 11.33 -32.49 14.50
N ARG A 261 12.20 -31.48 14.40
CA ARG A 261 13.05 -30.99 15.51
C ARG A 261 12.80 -29.51 15.72
N ASP A 262 11.83 -29.18 16.57
CA ASP A 262 11.68 -27.91 17.27
C ASP A 262 11.69 -26.62 16.40
N ARG A 263 10.61 -26.33 15.64
CA ARG A 263 10.10 -24.96 15.36
C ARG A 263 8.86 -24.91 14.45
N GLU A 264 8.05 -23.87 14.64
CA GLU A 264 6.77 -23.58 13.95
C GLU A 264 6.82 -23.63 12.42
N PRO A 265 5.69 -23.97 11.76
CA PRO A 265 5.63 -24.25 10.33
C PRO A 265 5.51 -22.97 9.51
N LEU A 266 6.61 -22.26 9.30
CA LEU A 266 6.67 -21.28 8.21
C LEU A 266 6.85 -22.04 6.89
N GLY A 267 6.09 -21.69 5.85
CA GLY A 267 6.18 -22.24 4.48
C GLY A 267 7.47 -21.84 3.75
N VAL A 268 8.58 -21.88 4.46
CA VAL A 268 9.81 -21.18 4.19
C VAL A 268 10.91 -22.22 4.11
N ILE A 269 11.40 -22.47 2.89
CA ILE A 269 12.53 -23.39 2.70
C ILE A 269 13.79 -22.63 3.06
N ALA A 270 14.50 -23.08 4.08
CA ALA A 270 15.89 -22.71 4.28
C ALA A 270 16.72 -23.40 3.18
N ILE A 271 16.87 -22.77 2.02
CA ILE A 271 17.87 -23.21 1.05
C ILE A 271 19.23 -22.78 1.61
N LEU A 272 19.76 -23.57 2.53
CA LEU A 272 21.16 -23.49 2.91
C LEU A 272 21.98 -23.79 1.65
N VAL A 273 22.47 -22.73 0.99
CA VAL A 273 23.46 -22.83 -0.08
C VAL A 273 24.78 -23.25 0.57
N ARG A 274 24.88 -24.54 0.95
CA ARG A 274 26.16 -25.15 1.22
C ARG A 274 26.86 -25.22 -0.13
N ARG A 275 28.00 -24.54 -0.26
CA ARG A 275 28.99 -24.79 -1.32
C ARG A 275 29.31 -26.29 -1.31
N GLY A 276 28.61 -27.03 -2.16
CA GLY A 276 28.86 -28.42 -2.48
C GLY A 276 28.90 -28.47 -3.99
N GLY A 277 30.09 -28.75 -4.53
CA GLY A 277 30.39 -28.61 -5.94
C GLY A 277 29.33 -29.23 -6.84
N LEU A 278 29.10 -28.57 -7.97
CA LEU A 278 28.62 -29.22 -9.17
C LEU A 278 29.35 -30.58 -9.30
N PRO A 279 28.65 -31.71 -9.47
CA PRO A 279 29.33 -32.94 -9.86
C PRO A 279 29.91 -32.73 -11.26
N GLY A 280 31.17 -32.33 -11.31
CA GLY A 280 32.00 -32.51 -12.47
C GLY A 280 32.08 -34.00 -12.76
N ARG A 281 31.60 -34.42 -13.93
CA ARG A 281 32.04 -35.66 -14.53
C ARG A 281 32.42 -35.44 -16.00
N PRO A 282 33.64 -34.96 -16.26
CA PRO A 282 34.31 -35.20 -17.53
C PRO A 282 35.11 -36.51 -17.44
N GLY A 283 34.81 -37.44 -18.36
CA GLY A 283 35.75 -38.41 -18.93
C GLY A 283 36.59 -39.27 -17.99
N ALA A 284 36.14 -40.50 -17.72
CA ALA A 284 37.07 -41.58 -17.40
C ALA A 284 37.81 -42.01 -18.69
N PRO A 285 39.14 -42.20 -18.67
CA PRO A 285 39.93 -42.57 -19.84
C PRO A 285 39.72 -44.03 -20.25
N ARG A 286 39.81 -44.25 -21.56
CA ARG A 286 39.84 -45.56 -22.24
C ARG A 286 40.98 -46.42 -21.70
N HIS A 287 40.67 -47.60 -21.17
CA HIS A 287 41.63 -48.70 -21.11
C HIS A 287 41.54 -49.51 -22.41
N SER A 288 42.40 -49.18 -23.36
CA SER A 288 42.77 -50.06 -24.47
C SER A 288 43.57 -51.22 -23.88
N ARG A 289 43.06 -52.44 -23.98
CA ARG A 289 43.76 -53.67 -23.64
C ARG A 289 43.97 -54.45 -24.94
N GLU A 290 45.02 -54.08 -25.67
CA GLU A 290 45.64 -54.90 -26.72
C GLU A 290 47.09 -55.11 -26.31
N MET A 291 47.43 -56.35 -25.94
CA MET A 291 48.80 -56.85 -26.04
C MET A 291 48.78 -57.99 -27.06
N ALA A 292 49.63 -57.82 -28.07
CA ALA A 292 49.93 -58.81 -29.08
C ALA A 292 50.90 -59.88 -28.56
N HIS A 293 50.89 -60.99 -29.30
CA HIS A 293 51.70 -62.21 -29.25
C HIS A 293 53.16 -62.12 -28.75
N SER A 294 53.61 -63.25 -28.20
CA SER A 294 54.90 -63.85 -28.60
C SER A 294 54.86 -65.38 -28.48
N ARG A 295 55.25 -66.01 -29.60
CA ARG A 295 55.97 -67.28 -29.81
C ARG A 295 55.60 -68.52 -28.98
#